data_AF-A0A930MU17-F1
#
_entry.id   AF-A0A930MU17-F1
#
_cell.length_a   1.000
_cell.length_b   1.000
_cell.length_c   1.000
_cell.angle_alpha   90.00
_cell.angle_beta   90.00
_cell.angle_gamma   90.00
#
_symmetry.space_group_name_H-M   'P 1'
#
loop_
_entity.id
_entity.type
_entity.pdbx_description
1 polymer ?
#
loop_
_entity_poly.entity_id
_entity_poly.type
_entity_poly.pdbx_seq_one_letter_code
_entity_poly.pdbx_strand_id
1 'polypeptide(L)' 'MMRLLKKMRMEALYSQKAFAQVIGISQNHYSNIENGVRRPSPEVAKRIADALGFGSEWYRLLEIGETANKKPASAG' A
#
# COMPACT_ATOMS: atom_id res chain seq x y z
N MET A 1 -6.22 -8.67 -3.01
CA MET A 1 -6.06 -7.22 -3.26
C MET A 1 -4.60 -6.80 -3.51
N MET A 2 -3.61 -7.26 -2.72
CA MET A 2 -2.19 -6.84 -2.83
C MET A 2 -1.55 -7.04 -4.22
N ARG A 3 -2.04 -8.00 -5.01
CA ARG A 3 -1.60 -8.19 -6.41
C ARG A 3 -1.96 -7.01 -7.30
N LEU A 4 -3.08 -6.33 -7.03
CA LEU A 4 -3.55 -5.19 -7.81
C LEU A 4 -2.63 -3.97 -7.61
N LEU A 5 -2.30 -3.65 -6.35
CA LEU A 5 -1.40 -2.53 -6.04
C LEU A 5 -0.01 -2.74 -6.65
N LYS A 6 0.53 -3.95 -6.48
CA LYS A 6 1.82 -4.32 -7.07
C LYS A 6 1.78 -4.26 -8.61
N LYS A 7 0.68 -4.71 -9.23
CA LYS A 7 0.50 -4.66 -10.68
C LYS A 7 0.45 -3.21 -11.16
N MET A 8 -0.39 -2.36 -10.57
CA MET A 8 -0.50 -0.95 -10.94
C MET A 8 0.82 -0.20 -10.76
N ARG A 9 1.56 -0.46 -9.67
CA ARG A 9 2.92 0.09 -9.48
C ARG A 9 3.85 -0.32 -10.62
N MET A 10 3.81 -1.59 -11.04
CA MET A 10 4.66 -2.09 -12.14
C MET A 10 4.21 -1.56 -13.50
N GLU A 11 2.92 -1.40 -13.75
CA GLU A 11 2.37 -0.77 -14.96
C GLU A 11 2.77 0.71 -15.03
N ALA A 12 2.84 1.39 -13.89
CA ALA A 12 3.37 2.74 -13.76
C ALA A 12 4.92 2.81 -13.73
N LEU A 13 5.62 1.69 -13.96
CA LEU A 13 7.09 1.56 -14.02
C LEU A 13 7.83 2.08 -12.77
N TYR A 14 7.16 2.17 -11.62
CA TYR A 14 7.79 2.61 -10.38
C TYR A 14 8.40 1.46 -9.61
N SER A 15 9.60 1.64 -9.06
CA SER A 15 10.10 0.78 -7.97
C SER A 15 9.39 1.12 -6.66
N GLN A 16 9.32 0.18 -5.69
CA GLN A 16 8.74 0.47 -4.37
C GLN A 16 9.37 1.70 -3.70
N LYS A 17 10.70 1.85 -3.83
CA LYS A 17 11.43 3.02 -3.32
C LYS A 17 11.02 4.30 -4.03
N ALA A 18 11.03 4.29 -5.37
CA ALA A 18 10.66 5.44 -6.17
C ALA A 18 9.22 5.89 -5.89
N PHE A 19 8.28 4.93 -5.86
CA PHE A 19 6.90 5.21 -5.55
C PHE A 19 6.74 5.79 -4.14
N ALA A 20 7.38 5.18 -3.13
CA ALA A 20 7.35 5.69 -1.76
C ALA A 20 7.88 7.14 -1.67
N GLN A 21 8.91 7.50 -2.45
CA GLN A 21 9.39 8.88 -2.53
C GLN A 21 8.37 9.82 -3.17
N VAL A 22 7.69 9.40 -4.25
CA VAL A 22 6.62 10.18 -4.90
C VAL A 22 5.49 10.49 -3.93
N ILE A 23 5.02 9.48 -3.18
CA ILE A 23 3.98 9.65 -2.17
C ILE A 23 4.53 10.06 -0.79
N GLY A 24 5.80 10.49 -0.71
CA GLY A 24 6.44 11.04 0.49
C GLY A 24 6.31 10.18 1.76
N ILE A 25 6.50 8.86 1.64
CA ILE A 25 6.63 7.95 2.79
C ILE A 25 7.90 7.10 2.65
N SER A 26 8.31 6.43 3.73
CA SER A 26 9.42 5.49 3.68
C SER A 26 9.07 4.25 2.85
N GLN A 27 10.04 3.71 2.11
CA GLN A 27 9.87 2.45 1.35
C GLN A 27 9.34 1.30 2.23
N ASN A 28 9.84 1.18 3.47
CA ASN A 28 9.36 0.15 4.40
C ASN A 28 7.88 0.34 4.77
N HIS A 29 7.44 1.60 4.91
CA HIS A 29 6.04 1.91 5.16
C HIS A 29 5.17 1.53 3.95
N TYR A 30 5.60 1.90 2.75
CA TYR A 30 4.92 1.49 1.51
C TYR A 30 4.88 -0.04 1.35
N SER A 31 5.99 -0.74 1.62
CA SER A 31 6.06 -2.20 1.56
C SER A 31 5.08 -2.86 2.53
N ASN A 32 4.95 -2.35 3.76
CA ASN A 32 3.95 -2.85 4.71
C ASN A 32 2.51 -2.64 4.23
N ILE A 33 2.24 -1.55 3.50
CA ILE A 33 0.93 -1.30 2.89
C ILE A 33 0.70 -2.25 1.70
N GLU A 34 1.68 -2.38 0.81
CA GLU A 34 1.61 -3.24 -0.38
C GLU A 34 1.45 -4.73 0.02
N ASN A 35 2.07 -5.15 1.13
CA ASN A 35 1.92 -6.49 1.70
C ASN A 35 0.71 -6.63 2.64
N GLY A 36 -0.02 -5.55 2.91
CA GLY A 36 -1.17 -5.50 3.85
C GLY A 36 -0.84 -5.84 5.30
N VAL A 37 0.42 -5.70 5.68
CA VAL A 37 0.86 -5.73 7.08
C VAL A 37 0.30 -4.51 7.82
N ARG A 38 0.13 -3.38 7.12
CA ARG A 38 -0.35 -2.13 7.69
C ARG A 38 -1.43 -1.50 6.83
N ARG A 39 -2.49 -0.99 7.48
CA ARG A 39 -3.48 -0.14 6.82
C ARG A 39 -2.89 1.25 6.55
N PRO A 40 -2.96 1.76 5.31
CA PRO A 40 -2.61 3.14 5.03
C PRO A 40 -3.61 4.09 5.69
N SER A 41 -3.14 5.25 6.14
CA SER A 41 -4.02 6.34 6.56
C SER A 41 -4.79 6.91 5.36
N PRO A 42 -5.95 7.57 5.56
CA PRO A 42 -6.73 8.16 4.47
C PRO A 42 -5.91 9.10 3.57
N GLU A 43 -5.00 9.88 4.16
CA GLU A 43 -4.05 10.71 3.41
C GLU A 43 -3.13 9.89 2.50
N VAL A 44 -2.52 8.83 3.04
CA VAL A 44 -1.61 7.97 2.27
C VAL A 44 -2.38 7.23 1.17
N ALA A 45 -3.59 6.75 1.46
CA ALA A 45 -4.46 6.11 0.48
C ALA A 45 -4.81 7.07 -0.66
N LYS A 46 -5.17 8.33 -0.36
CA LYS A 46 -5.39 9.36 -1.39
C LYS A 46 -4.15 9.60 -2.24
N ARG A 47 -2.97 9.72 -1.63
CA ARG A 47 -1.70 9.94 -2.35
C ARG A 47 -1.33 8.77 -3.26
N ILE A 48 -1.54 7.53 -2.80
CA ILE A 48 -1.33 6.32 -3.61
C ILE A 48 -2.28 6.32 -4.81
N ALA A 49 -3.56 6.59 -4.55
CA ALA A 49 -4.60 6.58 -5.58
C ALA A 49 -4.37 7.69 -6.62
N ASP A 50 -3.97 8.89 -6.18
CA ASP A 50 -3.62 10.02 -7.04
C ASP A 50 -2.40 9.69 -7.92
N ALA A 51 -1.33 9.17 -7.33
CA ALA A 51 -0.11 8.79 -8.05
C ALA A 51 -0.29 7.65 -9.05
N LEU A 52 -1.33 6.81 -8.88
CA LEU A 52 -1.66 5.71 -9.77
C LEU A 52 -2.87 5.98 -10.67
N GLY A 53 -3.46 7.18 -10.60
CA GLY A 53 -4.56 7.61 -11.48
C GLY A 53 -5.96 7.11 -11.13
N PHE A 54 -6.19 6.61 -9.91
CA PHE A 54 -7.52 6.16 -9.44
C PHE A 54 -7.95 6.89 -8.16
N GLY A 55 -7.69 8.19 -8.07
CA GLY A 55 -7.98 9.03 -6.89
C GLY A 55 -9.40 8.92 -6.33
N SER A 56 -10.40 8.54 -7.13
CA SER A 56 -11.78 8.30 -6.72
C SER A 56 -12.00 6.96 -5.98
N GLU A 57 -11.17 5.95 -6.21
CA GLU A 57 -11.28 4.60 -5.65
C GLU A 57 -10.31 4.35 -4.49
N TRP A 58 -9.75 5.42 -3.90
CA TRP A 58 -8.80 5.36 -2.78
C TRP A 58 -9.30 4.55 -1.58
N TYR A 59 -10.62 4.49 -1.35
CA TYR A 59 -11.25 3.74 -0.26
C TYR A 59 -11.02 2.22 -0.35
N ARG A 60 -10.79 1.68 -1.56
CA ARG A 60 -10.42 0.28 -1.76
C ARG A 60 -9.09 -0.08 -1.09
N LEU A 61 -8.25 0.92 -0.81
CA LEU A 61 -7.00 0.78 -0.06
C LEU A 61 -7.22 0.77 1.46
N LEU A 62 -8.43 1.02 1.95
CA LEU A 62 -8.77 0.93 3.37
C LEU A 62 -9.38 -0.42 3.75
N GLU A 63 -9.94 -1.17 2.79
CA GLU A 63 -10.52 -2.49 2.99
C GLU A 63 -9.49 -3.57 3.40
N ILE A 64 -8.21 -3.22 3.45
CA ILE A 64 -7.04 -4.11 3.71
C ILE A 64 -6.92 -4.56 5.19
N GLY A 65 -8.03 -4.69 5.92
CA GLY A 65 -8.01 -4.94 7.38
C GLY A 65 -8.38 -6.35 7.85
N GLU A 66 -9.10 -7.14 7.06
CA GLU A 66 -9.73 -8.35 7.61
C GLU A 66 -8.99 -9.67 7.38
N THR A 67 -7.98 -9.73 6.50
CA THR A 67 -7.39 -11.03 6.11
C THR A 67 -5.92 -11.25 6.48
N ALA A 68 -5.24 -10.31 7.14
CA ALA A 68 -3.78 -10.43 7.36
C ALA A 68 -3.31 -10.35 8.83
N ASN A 69 -4.20 -10.52 9.83
CA ASN A 69 -3.74 -10.75 11.21
C ASN A 69 -4.00 -12.19 11.67
N LYS A 70 -3.18 -13.10 11.17
CA LYS A 70 -2.69 -14.23 11.96
C LYS A 70 -1.18 -14.33 11.70
N LYS A 71 -0.38 -13.50 12.38
CA LYS A 71 1.01 -13.90 12.64
C LYS A 71 1.00 -14.58 14.01
N PRO A 72 1.46 -15.85 14.13
CA PRO A 72 1.54 -16.50 15.42
C PRO A 72 2.51 -15.72 16.29
N ALA A 73 2.13 -15.56 17.56
CA ALA A 73 3.05 -15.18 18.61
C ALA A 73 4.25 -16.16 18.58
N SER A 74 5.45 -15.61 18.63
CA SER A 74 6.67 -16.36 18.91
C SER A 74 7.66 -15.34 19.47
N ALA A 75 8.40 -15.59 20.53
CA ALA A 75 8.40 -16.56 21.61
C ALA A 75 9.43 -15.96 22.59
N GLY A 76 9.11 -15.91 23.87
CA GLY A 76 10.06 -15.59 24.94
C GLY A 76 10.06 -16.72 25.93
#